data_AF-A0AAV6VJ72-F1
#
_entry.id   AF-A0AAV6VJ72-F1
#
_cell.length_a   1.000
_cell.length_b   1.000
_cell.length_c   1.000
_cell.angle_alpha   90.00
_cell.angle_beta   90.00
_cell.angle_gamma   90.00
#
_symmetry.space_group_name_H-M   'P 1'
#
loop_
_entity.id
_entity.type
_entity.pdbx_description
1 polymer ?
#
loop_
_entity_poly.entity_id
_entity_poly.type
_entity_poly.pdbx_seq_one_letter_code
_entity_poly.pdbx_strand_id
1 'polypeptide(L)'
;MNSPEYTCVCYSLRALNIIDYNARCFEYLSIRAPKAKWALLSLESLALECKTLTDRNDVEFDYFPLFHFLKELPTSLIFEIRTLSLLTKLKYLYYKRKLLSLLRDNFFNEYSEVVQRNLKTCRGAAESEVILRKLARLFHVVLLNPELTSQDMYRYEFMAEVLNFCYDENIQDNELVIDLLKITIKMYVVELFDARNVRQPEYTQGFLKYILEHAAKAGFDVCRYINAHPRTMWEYSSNFYVVNSVSIGNIEKTLLLLQYGIEVFSERDIRKCGHGFPFIEETIPPAYLMVFHMMSNMSAMNNFIHHAVRYFNNNIYQLTRDQMECFRLIWRSIPTPFVKQAQMASAITNEFFHLTRQAIFNPTRYEKNTKFSILYETSFVDLASGPTEPRQLKHLSRCTIRDCLRQQRSLPSGICKLSLPTSVQRYLNLEYD
;
A
#
# COMPACT_ATOMS: atom_id res chain seq x y z
N MET A 1 5.38 -42.50 -33.58
CA MET A 1 6.25 -41.82 -32.60
C MET A 1 6.08 -40.34 -32.84
N ASN A 2 5.21 -39.70 -32.05
CA ASN A 2 4.95 -38.27 -32.14
C ASN A 2 6.00 -37.55 -31.29
N SER A 3 6.83 -36.73 -31.92
CA SER A 3 7.65 -35.76 -31.21
C SER A 3 6.73 -34.75 -30.51
N PRO A 4 7.00 -34.35 -29.26
CA PRO A 4 6.28 -33.24 -28.67
C PRO A 4 6.66 -31.96 -29.42
N GLU A 5 5.64 -31.27 -29.94
CA GLU A 5 5.77 -29.89 -30.38
C GLU A 5 6.12 -29.03 -29.16
N TYR A 6 7.38 -28.65 -29.04
CA TYR A 6 7.79 -27.56 -28.17
C TYR A 6 7.31 -26.26 -28.82
N THR A 7 6.26 -25.65 -28.28
CA THR A 7 5.92 -24.26 -28.55
C THR A 7 7.00 -23.37 -27.94
N CYS A 8 8.10 -23.17 -28.67
CA CYS A 8 9.08 -22.13 -28.43
C CYS A 8 8.36 -20.77 -28.57
N VAL A 9 8.08 -20.15 -27.44
CA VAL A 9 7.51 -18.80 -27.38
C VAL A 9 8.68 -17.83 -27.61
N CYS A 10 9.06 -17.62 -28.87
CA CYS A 10 9.99 -16.54 -29.23
C CYS A 10 9.32 -15.19 -28.90
N TYR A 11 9.90 -14.46 -27.96
CA TYR A 11 9.50 -13.08 -27.63
C TYR A 11 10.02 -12.16 -28.72
N SER A 12 9.27 -12.01 -29.82
CA SER A 12 9.69 -11.14 -30.92
C SER A 12 9.65 -9.67 -30.50
N LEU A 13 10.59 -8.86 -31.01
CA LEU A 13 10.63 -7.39 -30.95
C LEU A 13 9.35 -6.66 -31.44
N ARG A 14 8.25 -7.37 -31.72
CA ARG A 14 6.90 -6.79 -31.87
C ARG A 14 6.44 -6.03 -30.62
N ALA A 15 6.93 -6.40 -29.43
CA ALA A 15 6.84 -5.68 -28.15
C ALA A 15 7.05 -4.17 -28.24
N LEU A 16 7.96 -3.80 -29.15
CA LEU A 16 8.69 -2.57 -29.03
C LEU A 16 8.15 -1.47 -29.94
N ASN A 17 7.16 -1.78 -30.81
CA ASN A 17 6.57 -0.81 -31.74
C ASN A 17 7.62 0.07 -32.45
N ILE A 18 8.83 -0.48 -32.68
CA ILE A 18 10.00 0.22 -33.26
C ILE A 18 9.84 0.42 -34.79
N ILE A 19 8.74 -0.05 -35.37
CA ILE A 19 8.55 -0.03 -36.83
C ILE A 19 8.43 1.39 -37.40
N ASP A 20 8.13 2.41 -36.58
CA ASP A 20 8.08 3.81 -37.03
C ASP A 20 9.08 4.75 -36.32
N TYR A 21 10.23 4.20 -35.91
CA TYR A 21 11.35 5.00 -35.39
C TYR A 21 12.51 5.12 -36.37
N ASN A 22 12.52 4.35 -37.46
CA ASN A 22 13.65 4.34 -38.41
C ASN A 22 13.92 5.72 -39.01
N ALA A 23 12.93 6.46 -39.51
CA ALA A 23 13.20 7.76 -40.12
C ALA A 23 13.61 8.83 -39.07
N ARG A 24 12.83 8.98 -38.00
CA ARG A 24 13.05 10.05 -36.99
C ARG A 24 14.24 9.80 -36.09
N CYS A 25 14.53 8.55 -35.73
CA CYS A 25 15.70 8.21 -34.93
C CYS A 25 16.96 8.22 -35.77
N PHE A 26 16.92 7.77 -37.02
CA PHE A 26 18.05 7.88 -37.92
C PHE A 26 18.37 9.34 -38.21
N GLU A 27 17.36 10.21 -38.42
CA GLU A 27 17.55 11.66 -38.57
C GLU A 27 18.08 12.30 -37.27
N TYR A 28 17.53 11.96 -36.10
CA TYR A 28 17.99 12.50 -34.81
C TYR A 28 19.39 11.99 -34.37
N LEU A 29 19.72 10.73 -34.66
CA LEU A 29 20.98 10.07 -34.28
C LEU A 29 22.10 10.37 -35.27
N SER A 30 21.81 10.47 -36.59
CA SER A 30 22.78 10.86 -37.61
C SER A 30 23.30 12.29 -37.40
N ILE A 31 22.45 13.20 -36.93
CA ILE A 31 22.83 14.60 -36.62
C ILE A 31 23.75 14.70 -35.39
N ARG A 32 23.88 13.67 -34.53
CA ARG A 32 24.62 13.75 -33.23
C ARG A 32 25.69 12.67 -33.03
N ALA A 33 26.21 12.17 -34.14
CA ALA A 33 27.19 11.11 -34.36
C ALA A 33 28.09 10.63 -33.19
N PRO A 34 28.82 11.46 -32.42
CA PRO A 34 29.66 10.95 -31.32
C PRO A 34 28.89 10.30 -30.14
N LYS A 35 27.56 10.48 -30.03
CA LYS A 35 26.72 9.85 -28.98
C LYS A 35 26.09 8.53 -29.40
N ALA A 36 26.04 8.25 -30.70
CA ALA A 36 25.36 7.08 -31.25
C ALA A 36 26.09 5.78 -30.89
N LYS A 37 27.41 5.69 -31.10
CA LYS A 37 28.20 4.49 -30.78
C LYS A 37 28.06 4.05 -29.32
N TRP A 38 28.07 4.98 -28.37
CA TRP A 38 27.91 4.65 -26.94
C TRP A 38 26.49 4.26 -26.57
N ALA A 39 25.48 4.90 -27.15
CA ALA A 39 24.09 4.48 -26.97
C ALA A 39 23.87 3.06 -27.50
N LEU A 40 24.48 2.73 -28.65
CA LEU A 40 24.42 1.42 -29.28
C LEU A 40 25.14 0.34 -28.46
N LEU A 41 26.36 0.60 -27.99
CA LEU A 41 27.08 -0.33 -27.08
C LEU A 41 26.32 -0.59 -25.78
N SER A 42 25.46 0.35 -25.38
CA SER A 42 24.71 0.24 -24.12
C SER A 42 23.34 -0.37 -24.29
N LEU A 43 22.73 -0.18 -25.47
CA LEU A 43 21.65 -1.03 -25.96
C LEU A 43 22.11 -2.49 -26.01
N GLU A 44 23.29 -2.76 -26.56
CA GLU A 44 23.85 -4.10 -26.68
C GLU A 44 24.18 -4.70 -25.30
N SER A 45 24.87 -3.97 -24.42
CA SER A 45 25.15 -4.42 -23.06
C SER A 45 23.88 -4.65 -22.24
N LEU A 46 22.88 -3.77 -22.37
CA LEU A 46 21.61 -3.90 -21.67
C LEU A 46 20.79 -5.07 -22.22
N ALA A 47 20.77 -5.26 -23.54
CA ALA A 47 20.08 -6.37 -24.17
C ALA A 47 20.72 -7.71 -23.77
N LEU A 48 22.05 -7.77 -23.67
CA LEU A 48 22.76 -8.95 -23.16
C LEU A 48 22.46 -9.20 -21.69
N GLU A 49 22.39 -8.15 -20.87
CA GLU A 49 22.02 -8.25 -19.46
C GLU A 49 20.58 -8.76 -19.31
N CYS A 50 19.62 -8.15 -20.03
CA CYS A 50 18.23 -8.60 -20.09
C CYS A 50 18.13 -10.05 -20.57
N LYS A 51 18.81 -10.42 -21.66
CA LYS A 51 18.84 -11.80 -22.16
C LYS A 51 19.39 -12.78 -21.13
N THR A 52 20.51 -12.44 -20.49
CA THR A 52 21.10 -13.28 -19.44
C THR A 52 20.13 -13.46 -18.28
N LEU A 53 19.38 -12.42 -17.93
CA LEU A 53 18.39 -12.44 -16.85
C LEU A 53 17.15 -13.25 -17.24
N THR A 54 16.65 -13.10 -18.46
CA THR A 54 15.47 -13.84 -18.94
C THR A 54 15.81 -15.31 -19.16
N ASP A 55 16.95 -15.63 -19.76
CA ASP A 55 17.42 -17.01 -20.00
C ASP A 55 17.59 -17.75 -18.66
N ARG A 56 18.10 -17.08 -17.62
CA ARG A 56 18.19 -17.62 -16.25
C ARG A 56 16.83 -17.90 -15.59
N ASN A 57 15.73 -17.38 -16.15
CA ASN A 57 14.37 -17.59 -15.68
C ASN A 57 13.53 -18.44 -16.64
N ASP A 58 14.16 -19.12 -17.60
CA ASP A 58 13.52 -19.88 -18.70
C ASP A 58 12.58 -19.03 -19.56
N VAL A 59 12.92 -17.75 -19.73
CA VAL A 59 12.22 -16.81 -20.61
C VAL A 59 13.17 -16.51 -21.76
N GLU A 60 12.86 -16.98 -22.97
CA GLU A 60 13.76 -16.85 -24.13
C GLU A 60 13.66 -15.43 -24.73
N PHE A 61 14.60 -14.54 -24.42
CA PHE A 61 14.57 -13.18 -24.95
C PHE A 61 15.24 -13.10 -26.33
N ASP A 62 14.43 -12.92 -27.38
CA ASP A 62 14.92 -12.80 -28.75
C ASP A 62 15.46 -11.38 -29.03
N TYR A 63 16.78 -11.25 -28.89
CA TYR A 63 17.56 -10.03 -29.14
C TYR A 63 18.03 -9.91 -30.61
N PHE A 64 17.70 -10.87 -31.47
CA PHE A 64 18.20 -10.94 -32.85
C PHE A 64 17.82 -9.70 -33.70
N PRO A 65 16.61 -9.13 -33.57
CA PRO A 65 16.27 -7.91 -34.31
C PRO A 65 16.99 -6.63 -33.83
N LEU A 66 17.52 -6.59 -32.59
CA LEU A 66 18.42 -5.50 -32.17
C LEU A 66 19.76 -5.60 -32.89
N PHE A 67 20.30 -6.82 -33.04
CA PHE A 67 21.55 -7.08 -33.74
C PHE A 67 21.46 -6.69 -35.24
N HIS A 68 20.31 -6.91 -35.87
CA HIS A 68 20.06 -6.49 -37.24
C HIS A 68 20.07 -4.96 -37.40
N PHE A 69 19.52 -4.23 -36.43
CA PHE A 69 19.56 -2.76 -36.38
C PHE A 69 20.99 -2.23 -36.16
N LEU A 70 21.77 -2.88 -35.29
CA LEU A 70 23.16 -2.50 -34.99
C LEU A 70 24.10 -2.72 -36.18
N LYS A 71 23.84 -3.74 -37.01
CA LYS A 71 24.69 -4.14 -38.14
C LYS A 71 24.74 -3.13 -39.28
N GLU A 72 23.73 -2.28 -39.41
CA GLU A 72 23.63 -1.28 -40.49
C GLU A 72 24.20 0.10 -40.14
N LEU A 73 24.69 0.30 -38.91
CA LEU A 73 25.23 1.58 -38.49
C LEU A 73 26.72 1.71 -38.88
N PRO A 74 27.11 2.77 -39.62
CA PRO A 74 28.47 2.90 -40.14
C PRO A 74 29.48 3.02 -39.00
N THR A 75 30.51 2.16 -39.05
CA THR A 75 31.55 2.02 -38.02
C THR A 75 32.57 3.17 -38.00
N SER A 76 32.51 4.10 -38.96
CA SER A 76 33.49 5.18 -39.15
C SER A 76 32.97 6.53 -38.61
N LEU A 77 33.03 6.71 -37.29
CA LEU A 77 32.85 8.04 -36.68
C LEU A 77 34.09 8.44 -35.89
N ILE A 78 34.88 9.34 -36.47
CA ILE A 78 36.08 9.93 -35.87
C ILE A 78 35.63 11.13 -35.04
N PHE A 79 35.94 11.20 -33.72
CA PHE A 79 35.78 12.44 -32.95
C PHE A 79 36.70 12.59 -31.73
N GLU A 80 37.01 13.87 -31.45
CA GLU A 80 37.92 14.42 -30.45
C GLU A 80 37.48 14.17 -28.98
N ILE A 81 38.46 13.75 -28.16
CA ILE A 81 38.25 13.03 -26.90
C ILE A 81 37.99 13.95 -25.69
N ARG A 82 38.33 15.25 -25.75
CA ARG A 82 38.47 16.06 -24.52
C ARG A 82 37.27 16.93 -24.13
N THR A 83 36.47 17.43 -25.07
CA THR A 83 35.29 18.28 -24.74
C THR A 83 34.01 17.46 -24.52
N LEU A 84 34.01 16.19 -24.94
CA LEU A 84 32.82 15.33 -24.95
C LEU A 84 32.59 14.59 -23.64
N SER A 85 33.59 14.30 -22.79
CA SER A 85 33.47 13.26 -21.74
C SER A 85 32.40 13.53 -20.66
N LEU A 86 32.22 14.78 -20.20
CA LEU A 86 31.24 15.09 -19.15
C LEU A 86 29.80 15.20 -19.71
N LEU A 87 29.66 15.88 -20.85
CA LEU A 87 28.39 16.06 -21.57
C LEU A 87 27.91 14.74 -22.22
N THR A 88 28.83 13.84 -22.60
CA THR A 88 28.48 12.48 -23.03
C THR A 88 28.12 11.61 -21.86
N LYS A 89 28.82 11.63 -20.72
CA LYS A 89 28.46 10.78 -19.57
C LYS A 89 27.07 11.12 -19.02
N LEU A 90 26.73 12.41 -18.91
CA LEU A 90 25.38 12.84 -18.49
C LEU A 90 24.30 12.52 -19.53
N LYS A 91 24.54 12.79 -20.82
CA LYS A 91 23.59 12.45 -21.89
C LYS A 91 23.45 10.95 -22.08
N TYR A 92 24.52 10.20 -21.90
CA TYR A 92 24.56 8.74 -21.89
C TYR A 92 23.74 8.17 -20.74
N LEU A 93 23.93 8.68 -19.52
CA LEU A 93 23.12 8.28 -18.37
C LEU A 93 21.64 8.62 -18.61
N TYR A 94 21.35 9.76 -19.23
CA TYR A 94 19.99 10.12 -19.64
C TYR A 94 19.41 9.15 -20.68
N TYR A 95 20.12 8.86 -21.77
CA TYR A 95 19.66 7.91 -22.80
C TYR A 95 19.53 6.49 -22.24
N LYS A 96 20.52 6.03 -21.47
CA LYS A 96 20.47 4.74 -20.77
C LYS A 96 19.26 4.66 -19.85
N ARG A 97 18.97 5.70 -19.06
CA ARG A 97 17.76 5.77 -18.21
C ARG A 97 16.47 5.76 -19.02
N LYS A 98 16.38 6.57 -20.08
CA LYS A 98 15.16 6.68 -20.91
C LYS A 98 14.88 5.38 -21.67
N LEU A 99 15.92 4.78 -22.23
CA LEU A 99 15.85 3.50 -22.91
C LEU A 99 15.51 2.36 -21.94
N LEU A 100 16.15 2.33 -20.76
CA LEU A 100 15.78 1.40 -19.69
C LEU A 100 14.31 1.55 -19.35
N SER A 101 13.80 2.77 -19.20
CA SER A 101 12.37 3.00 -18.97
C SER A 101 11.52 2.36 -20.06
N LEU A 102 11.76 2.71 -21.33
CA LEU A 102 11.00 2.17 -22.47
C LEU A 102 11.06 0.63 -22.56
N LEU A 103 12.23 0.05 -22.33
CA LEU A 103 12.40 -1.40 -22.33
C LEU A 103 11.69 -2.05 -21.14
N ARG A 104 11.77 -1.46 -19.95
CA ARG A 104 11.05 -1.94 -18.77
C ARG A 104 9.54 -1.89 -18.99
N ASP A 105 9.07 -0.83 -19.63
CA ASP A 105 7.66 -0.59 -19.90
C ASP A 105 7.09 -1.64 -20.87
N ASN A 106 7.76 -1.86 -22.00
CA ASN A 106 7.33 -2.86 -22.97
C ASN A 106 7.50 -4.29 -22.43
N PHE A 107 8.59 -4.55 -21.70
CA PHE A 107 8.82 -5.85 -21.07
C PHE A 107 7.72 -6.17 -20.06
N PHE A 108 7.31 -5.20 -19.23
CA PHE A 108 6.22 -5.39 -18.28
C PHE A 108 4.95 -5.82 -19.01
N ASN A 109 4.60 -5.15 -20.10
CA ASN A 109 3.33 -5.39 -20.81
C ASN A 109 3.27 -6.80 -21.37
N GLU A 110 4.29 -7.21 -22.12
CA GLU A 110 4.33 -8.54 -22.70
C GLU A 110 4.41 -9.64 -21.64
N TYR A 111 5.24 -9.43 -20.62
CA TYR A 111 5.39 -10.42 -19.57
C TYR A 111 4.12 -10.56 -18.74
N SER A 112 3.40 -9.46 -18.49
CA SER A 112 2.11 -9.50 -17.80
C SER A 112 1.08 -10.29 -18.60
N GLU A 113 1.00 -10.10 -19.92
CA GLU A 113 0.13 -10.89 -20.79
C GLU A 113 0.49 -12.38 -20.80
N VAL A 114 1.78 -12.71 -20.82
CA VAL A 114 2.25 -14.11 -20.75
C VAL A 114 1.89 -14.72 -19.40
N VAL A 115 2.14 -14.01 -18.30
CA VAL A 115 1.79 -14.47 -16.95
C VAL A 115 0.28 -14.66 -16.85
N GLN A 116 -0.54 -13.71 -17.29
CA GLN A 116 -2.00 -13.87 -17.29
C GLN A 116 -2.44 -15.10 -18.09
N ARG A 117 -1.86 -15.35 -19.27
CA ARG A 117 -2.15 -16.55 -20.06
C ARG A 117 -1.76 -17.82 -19.32
N ASN A 118 -0.56 -17.86 -18.74
CA ASN A 118 -0.06 -19.02 -18.03
C ASN A 118 -0.89 -19.31 -16.77
N LEU A 119 -1.22 -18.29 -15.98
CA LEU A 119 -2.06 -18.42 -14.78
C LEU A 119 -3.47 -18.94 -15.12
N LYS A 120 -4.05 -18.54 -16.27
CA LYS A 120 -5.35 -19.08 -16.75
C LYS A 120 -5.29 -20.56 -17.13
N THR A 121 -4.12 -21.07 -17.52
CA THR A 121 -3.93 -22.47 -17.93
C THR A 121 -3.39 -23.36 -16.81
N CYS A 122 -2.97 -22.79 -15.69
CA CYS A 122 -2.43 -23.52 -14.55
C CYS A 122 -3.47 -24.49 -13.98
N ARG A 123 -3.02 -25.69 -13.59
CA ARG A 123 -3.90 -26.72 -13.02
C ARG A 123 -3.77 -26.89 -11.51
N GLY A 124 -2.98 -26.04 -10.84
CA GLY A 124 -2.92 -26.02 -9.39
C GLY A 124 -1.91 -25.03 -8.81
N ALA A 125 -2.00 -24.83 -7.49
CA ALA A 125 -1.23 -23.84 -6.73
C ALA A 125 0.29 -23.96 -6.92
N ALA A 126 0.85 -25.16 -7.02
CA ALA A 126 2.31 -25.34 -7.16
C ALA A 126 2.85 -24.79 -8.50
N GLU A 127 2.11 -24.97 -9.60
CA GLU A 127 2.49 -24.43 -10.91
C GLU A 127 2.37 -22.90 -10.92
N SER A 128 1.26 -22.40 -10.36
CA SER A 128 1.03 -20.98 -10.12
C SER A 128 2.15 -20.34 -9.31
N GLU A 129 2.60 -20.95 -8.22
CA GLU A 129 3.71 -20.46 -7.39
C GLU A 129 5.01 -20.30 -8.18
N VAL A 130 5.33 -21.25 -9.07
CA VAL A 130 6.54 -21.16 -9.90
C VAL A 130 6.48 -19.95 -10.82
N ILE A 131 5.35 -19.72 -11.48
CA ILE A 131 5.14 -18.57 -12.36
C ILE A 131 5.20 -17.26 -11.58
N LEU A 132 4.51 -17.20 -10.44
CA LEU A 132 4.48 -16.02 -9.58
C LEU A 132 5.86 -15.69 -8.99
N ARG A 133 6.67 -16.69 -8.62
CA ARG A 133 8.06 -16.48 -8.20
C ARG A 133 8.92 -15.90 -9.32
N LYS A 134 8.75 -16.39 -10.56
CA LYS A 134 9.46 -15.82 -11.73
C LYS A 134 9.06 -14.35 -11.93
N LEU A 135 7.78 -14.02 -11.80
CA LEU A 135 7.26 -12.66 -11.84
C LEU A 135 7.86 -11.76 -10.73
N ALA A 136 7.83 -12.21 -9.47
CA ALA A 136 8.37 -11.45 -8.35
C ALA A 136 9.87 -11.16 -8.51
N ARG A 137 10.66 -12.17 -8.92
CA ARG A 137 12.09 -12.03 -9.21
C ARG A 137 12.35 -11.03 -10.33
N LEU A 138 11.57 -11.12 -11.40
CA LEU A 138 11.66 -10.18 -12.51
C LEU A 138 11.46 -8.74 -12.02
N PHE A 139 10.44 -8.47 -11.20
CA PHE A 139 10.20 -7.12 -10.70
C PHE A 139 11.28 -6.59 -9.78
N HIS A 140 11.97 -7.46 -9.04
CA HIS A 140 13.15 -7.07 -8.28
C HIS A 140 14.34 -6.68 -9.18
N VAL A 141 14.49 -7.35 -10.32
CA VAL A 141 15.59 -7.11 -11.27
C VAL A 141 15.31 -5.87 -12.14
N VAL A 142 14.11 -5.80 -12.71
CA VAL A 142 13.69 -4.75 -13.66
C VAL A 142 13.57 -3.40 -12.95
N LEU A 143 13.39 -3.37 -11.62
CA LEU A 143 13.22 -2.17 -10.80
C LEU A 143 12.17 -1.24 -11.42
N LEU A 144 10.91 -1.67 -11.36
CA LEU A 144 9.78 -0.88 -11.85
C LEU A 144 9.82 0.54 -11.29
N ASN A 145 9.50 1.52 -12.14
CA ASN A 145 9.30 2.88 -11.67
C ASN A 145 8.12 2.86 -10.69
N PRO A 146 8.30 3.24 -9.42
CA PRO A 146 7.18 3.31 -8.48
C PRO A 146 6.19 4.40 -8.89
N GLU A 147 6.63 5.41 -9.64
CA GLU A 147 5.80 6.49 -10.16
C GLU A 147 4.99 6.03 -11.36
N LEU A 148 3.67 5.97 -11.19
CA LEU A 148 2.71 5.67 -12.24
C LEU A 148 2.11 6.95 -12.81
N THR A 149 2.08 7.03 -14.13
CA THR A 149 1.23 7.98 -14.85
C THR A 149 -0.17 7.37 -15.06
N SER A 150 -1.14 8.15 -15.54
CA SER A 150 -2.47 7.62 -15.89
C SER A 150 -2.41 6.54 -16.98
N GLN A 151 -1.38 6.54 -17.82
CA GLN A 151 -1.16 5.49 -18.82
C GLN A 151 -0.66 4.19 -18.19
N ASP A 152 0.06 4.25 -17.07
CA ASP A 152 0.65 3.07 -16.40
C ASP A 152 -0.31 2.37 -15.44
N MET A 153 -1.56 2.80 -15.42
CA MET A 153 -2.57 2.35 -14.47
C MET A 153 -2.83 0.84 -14.51
N TYR A 154 -2.86 0.27 -15.72
CA TYR A 154 -3.04 -1.17 -15.93
C TYR A 154 -1.98 -2.02 -15.20
N ARG A 155 -0.79 -1.46 -14.88
CA ARG A 155 0.26 -2.18 -14.15
C ARG A 155 -0.13 -2.44 -12.71
N TYR A 156 -0.71 -1.43 -12.08
CA TYR A 156 -1.24 -1.54 -10.74
C TYR A 156 -2.41 -2.53 -10.72
N GLU A 157 -3.32 -2.44 -11.70
CA GLU A 157 -4.46 -3.34 -11.82
C GLU A 157 -4.01 -4.80 -11.99
N PHE A 158 -3.04 -5.06 -12.87
CA PHE A 158 -2.43 -6.39 -13.02
C PHE A 158 -1.84 -6.91 -11.71
N MET A 159 -1.09 -6.09 -10.98
CA MET A 159 -0.52 -6.51 -9.69
C MET A 159 -1.58 -6.77 -8.63
N ALA A 160 -2.67 -6.00 -8.65
CA ALA A 160 -3.82 -6.20 -7.77
C ALA A 160 -4.56 -7.51 -8.11
N GLU A 161 -4.75 -7.81 -9.40
CA GLU A 161 -5.30 -9.08 -9.90
C GLU A 161 -4.42 -10.27 -9.52
N VAL A 162 -3.09 -10.15 -9.65
CA VAL A 162 -2.15 -11.19 -9.25
C VAL A 162 -2.27 -11.52 -7.76
N LEU A 163 -2.43 -10.52 -6.90
CA LEU A 163 -2.68 -10.75 -5.47
C LEU A 163 -4.04 -11.39 -5.21
N ASN A 164 -5.09 -10.99 -5.93
CA ASN A 164 -6.41 -11.64 -5.82
C ASN A 164 -6.34 -13.11 -6.25
N PHE A 165 -5.61 -13.38 -7.34
CA PHE A 165 -5.36 -14.74 -7.80
C PHE A 165 -4.60 -15.58 -6.76
N CYS A 166 -3.62 -15.00 -6.04
CA CYS A 166 -2.94 -15.70 -4.95
C CYS A 166 -3.93 -16.16 -3.86
N TYR A 167 -4.92 -15.33 -3.56
CA TYR A 167 -5.97 -15.64 -2.62
C TYR A 167 -6.93 -16.72 -3.15
N ASP A 168 -7.42 -16.56 -4.38
CA ASP A 168 -8.38 -17.49 -4.99
C ASP A 168 -7.79 -18.91 -5.13
N GLU A 169 -6.50 -19.02 -5.50
CA GLU A 169 -5.76 -20.28 -5.57
C GLU A 169 -5.18 -20.73 -4.22
N ASN A 170 -5.43 -19.96 -3.15
CA ASN A 170 -4.97 -20.23 -1.79
C ASN A 170 -3.46 -20.52 -1.70
N ILE A 171 -2.65 -19.70 -2.38
CA ILE A 171 -1.18 -19.81 -2.39
C ILE A 171 -0.65 -19.72 -0.96
N GLN A 172 0.13 -20.72 -0.52
CA GLN A 172 0.60 -20.82 0.88
C GLN A 172 1.98 -20.22 1.10
N ASP A 173 2.68 -19.84 0.04
CA ASP A 173 4.00 -19.23 0.12
C ASP A 173 3.96 -17.79 0.65
N ASN A 174 4.22 -17.64 1.95
CA ASN A 174 4.17 -16.35 2.64
C ASN A 174 5.15 -15.33 2.05
N GLU A 175 6.37 -15.73 1.69
CA GLU A 175 7.38 -14.79 1.19
C GLU A 175 6.97 -14.24 -0.18
N LEU A 176 6.46 -15.11 -1.07
CA LEU A 176 5.97 -14.70 -2.39
C LEU A 176 4.80 -13.72 -2.30
N VAL A 177 3.78 -14.04 -1.49
CA VAL A 177 2.61 -13.17 -1.31
C VAL A 177 3.05 -11.81 -0.77
N ILE A 178 3.99 -11.79 0.16
CA ILE A 178 4.51 -10.56 0.75
C ILE A 178 5.39 -9.78 -0.22
N ASP A 179 6.18 -10.43 -1.06
CA ASP A 179 6.97 -9.75 -2.08
C ASP A 179 6.09 -9.11 -3.16
N LEU A 180 5.05 -9.81 -3.61
CA LEU A 180 4.04 -9.26 -4.50
C LEU A 180 3.32 -8.07 -3.83
N LEU A 181 2.93 -8.20 -2.57
CA LEU A 181 2.32 -7.11 -1.79
C LEU A 181 3.25 -5.88 -1.69
N LYS A 182 4.54 -6.09 -1.41
CA LYS A 182 5.53 -5.00 -1.36
C LYS A 182 5.67 -4.32 -2.72
N ILE A 183 5.69 -5.08 -3.81
CA ILE A 183 5.77 -4.55 -5.18
C ILE A 183 4.55 -3.68 -5.45
N THR A 184 3.34 -4.13 -5.12
CA THR A 184 2.12 -3.37 -5.37
C THR A 184 2.01 -2.11 -4.51
N ILE A 185 2.35 -2.19 -3.21
CA ILE A 185 2.35 -1.01 -2.31
C ILE A 185 3.39 0.04 -2.75
N LYS A 186 4.51 -0.37 -3.34
CA LYS A 186 5.53 0.58 -3.83
C LYS A 186 5.05 1.43 -4.99
N MET A 187 4.06 0.98 -5.75
CA MET A 187 3.52 1.73 -6.89
C MET A 187 2.60 2.86 -6.39
N TYR A 188 2.86 4.09 -6.83
CA TYR A 188 2.09 5.28 -6.48
C TYR A 188 1.91 6.19 -7.70
N VAL A 189 0.77 6.87 -7.80
CA VAL A 189 0.51 7.84 -8.87
C VAL A 189 1.06 9.21 -8.48
N VAL A 190 1.74 9.86 -9.44
CA VAL A 190 2.31 11.20 -9.29
C VAL A 190 1.25 12.29 -9.44
N GLU A 191 0.22 12.05 -10.26
CA GLU A 191 -0.87 13.00 -10.54
C GLU A 191 -2.15 12.62 -9.80
N LEU A 192 -2.40 13.27 -8.66
CA LEU A 192 -3.50 12.97 -7.72
C LEU A 192 -4.92 13.03 -8.33
N PHE A 193 -5.11 13.68 -9.48
CA PHE A 193 -6.42 13.81 -10.11
C PHE A 193 -6.87 12.50 -10.79
N ASP A 194 -5.94 11.72 -11.33
CA ASP A 194 -6.26 10.47 -12.06
C ASP A 194 -6.34 9.23 -11.14
N ALA A 195 -5.76 9.32 -9.94
CA ALA A 195 -5.78 8.23 -8.95
C ALA A 195 -7.17 7.84 -8.43
N ARG A 196 -8.22 8.64 -8.72
CA ARG A 196 -9.61 8.31 -8.34
C ARG A 196 -10.28 7.28 -9.25
N ASN A 197 -9.67 6.97 -10.40
CA ASN A 197 -10.28 6.13 -11.44
C ASN A 197 -9.64 4.74 -11.57
N VAL A 198 -8.77 4.38 -10.63
CA VAL A 198 -8.08 3.10 -10.64
C VAL A 198 -9.07 1.98 -10.35
N ARG A 199 -9.25 1.06 -11.29
CA ARG A 199 -10.14 -0.07 -11.07
C ARG A 199 -9.44 -1.09 -10.18
N GLN A 200 -9.86 -1.17 -8.94
CA GLN A 200 -9.40 -2.25 -8.07
C GLN A 200 -10.26 -3.50 -8.29
N PRO A 201 -9.67 -4.72 -8.20
CA PRO A 201 -10.46 -5.93 -8.12
C PRO A 201 -11.44 -5.85 -6.95
N GLU A 202 -12.64 -6.42 -7.12
CA GLU A 202 -13.51 -6.68 -5.98
C GLU A 202 -12.95 -7.88 -5.21
N TYR A 203 -12.23 -7.61 -4.12
CA TYR A 203 -11.71 -8.68 -3.30
C TYR A 203 -12.84 -9.27 -2.46
N THR A 204 -12.91 -10.60 -2.48
CA THR A 204 -13.93 -11.33 -1.75
C THR A 204 -13.71 -11.25 -0.24
N GLN A 205 -14.76 -11.58 0.52
CA GLN A 205 -14.67 -11.67 1.98
C GLN A 205 -13.61 -12.69 2.37
N GLY A 206 -12.62 -12.26 3.16
CA GLY A 206 -11.50 -13.10 3.59
C GLY A 206 -10.13 -12.68 3.03
N PHE A 207 -10.08 -11.92 1.93
CA PHE A 207 -8.82 -11.47 1.34
C PHE A 207 -7.94 -10.69 2.34
N LEU A 208 -8.52 -9.78 3.10
CA LEU A 208 -7.79 -9.03 4.13
C LEU A 208 -7.18 -9.97 5.18
N LYS A 209 -7.95 -10.97 5.62
CA LYS A 209 -7.48 -11.98 6.59
C LYS A 209 -6.33 -12.78 6.00
N TYR A 210 -6.44 -13.21 4.75
CA TYR A 210 -5.37 -13.90 4.02
C TYR A 210 -4.06 -13.09 4.01
N ILE A 211 -4.12 -11.82 3.62
CA ILE A 211 -2.93 -10.95 3.61
C ILE A 211 -2.34 -10.79 5.02
N LEU A 212 -3.18 -10.61 6.04
CA LEU A 212 -2.74 -10.49 7.42
C LEU A 212 -2.10 -11.79 7.95
N GLU A 213 -2.61 -12.96 7.56
CA GLU A 213 -2.04 -14.27 7.90
C GLU A 213 -0.65 -14.46 7.30
N HIS A 214 -0.50 -14.18 6.01
CA HIS A 214 0.80 -14.23 5.34
C HIS A 214 1.79 -13.24 5.94
N ALA A 215 1.33 -12.02 6.25
CA ALA A 215 2.17 -11.01 6.89
C ALA A 215 2.63 -11.45 8.27
N ALA A 216 1.74 -12.00 9.11
CA ALA A 216 2.10 -12.51 10.41
C ALA A 216 3.11 -13.67 10.31
N LYS A 217 2.88 -14.63 9.41
CA LYS A 217 3.77 -15.79 9.19
C LYS A 217 5.15 -15.38 8.67
N ALA A 218 5.23 -14.40 7.77
CA ALA A 218 6.48 -13.85 7.26
C ALA A 218 7.15 -12.85 8.23
N GLY A 219 6.50 -12.53 9.35
CA GLY A 219 6.94 -11.48 10.26
C GLY A 219 7.01 -10.10 9.59
N PHE A 220 6.14 -9.80 8.63
CA PHE A 220 6.09 -8.54 7.91
C PHE A 220 5.11 -7.54 8.55
N ASP A 221 5.60 -6.34 8.87
CA ASP A 221 4.78 -5.26 9.42
C ASP A 221 4.16 -4.42 8.29
N VAL A 222 2.97 -4.86 7.85
CA VAL A 222 2.23 -4.22 6.75
C VAL A 222 1.94 -2.75 7.03
N CYS A 223 1.54 -2.41 8.26
CA CYS A 223 1.15 -1.05 8.60
C CYS A 223 2.33 -0.09 8.62
N ARG A 224 3.46 -0.50 9.21
CA ARG A 224 4.69 0.30 9.14
C ARG A 224 5.15 0.48 7.70
N TYR A 225 5.05 -0.58 6.89
CA TYR A 225 5.44 -0.52 5.48
C TYR A 225 4.54 0.44 4.69
N ILE A 226 3.22 0.33 4.80
CA ILE A 226 2.27 1.25 4.16
C ILE A 226 2.48 2.69 4.63
N ASN A 227 2.76 2.90 5.92
CA ASN A 227 2.98 4.24 6.45
C ASN A 227 4.26 4.90 5.93
N ALA A 228 5.26 4.12 5.54
CA ALA A 228 6.51 4.59 4.93
C ALA A 228 6.38 4.92 3.44
N HIS A 229 5.27 4.56 2.78
CA HIS A 229 5.09 4.78 1.33
C HIS A 229 3.93 5.77 1.04
N PRO A 230 3.94 6.47 -0.12
CA PRO A 230 2.86 7.38 -0.51
C PRO A 230 1.52 6.65 -0.66
N ARG A 231 0.42 7.20 -0.12
CA ARG A 231 -0.89 6.55 -0.05
C ARG A 231 -1.77 6.73 -1.31
N THR A 232 -1.21 7.07 -2.47
CA THR A 232 -2.06 7.58 -3.56
C THR A 232 -2.85 6.51 -4.32
N MET A 233 -2.53 5.22 -4.18
CA MET A 233 -3.08 4.17 -5.05
C MET A 233 -3.68 2.98 -4.32
N TRP A 234 -3.09 2.60 -3.20
CA TRP A 234 -3.57 1.51 -2.37
C TRP A 234 -4.80 2.01 -1.61
N GLU A 235 -6.00 2.02 -2.20
CA GLU A 235 -7.27 2.14 -1.45
C GLU A 235 -7.29 1.13 -0.28
N TYR A 236 -6.64 -0.03 -0.45
CA TYR A 236 -6.31 -0.98 0.62
C TYR A 236 -5.50 -0.42 1.78
N SER A 237 -4.77 0.69 1.63
CA SER A 237 -4.10 1.33 2.77
C SER A 237 -5.14 1.79 3.80
N SER A 238 -6.34 2.14 3.34
CA SER A 238 -7.51 2.36 4.18
C SER A 238 -8.11 1.05 4.72
N ASN A 239 -7.88 -0.09 4.06
CA ASN A 239 -8.26 -1.42 4.54
C ASN A 239 -7.40 -1.92 5.69
N PHE A 240 -6.16 -1.45 5.80
CA PHE A 240 -5.28 -1.67 6.96
C PHE A 240 -5.37 -0.55 8.02
N TYR A 241 -6.30 0.41 7.87
CA TYR A 241 -6.47 1.52 8.80
C TYR A 241 -7.69 1.33 9.69
N VAL A 242 -7.45 1.10 10.99
CA VAL A 242 -8.51 0.81 11.98
C VAL A 242 -9.54 1.95 12.04
N VAL A 243 -9.12 3.22 12.05
CA VAL A 243 -10.07 4.33 12.11
C VAL A 243 -11.02 4.35 10.90
N ASN A 244 -10.56 3.95 9.71
CA ASN A 244 -11.42 3.87 8.53
C ASN A 244 -12.48 2.77 8.68
N SER A 245 -12.10 1.57 9.16
CA SER A 245 -13.09 0.49 9.38
C SER A 245 -14.14 0.89 10.42
N VAL A 246 -13.72 1.60 11.46
CA VAL A 246 -14.58 2.09 12.54
C VAL A 246 -15.50 3.20 12.02
N SER A 247 -15.01 4.08 11.16
CA SER A 247 -15.79 5.18 10.56
C SER A 247 -16.90 4.68 9.63
N ILE A 248 -16.68 3.55 8.97
CA ILE A 248 -17.69 2.89 8.13
C ILE A 248 -18.64 2.02 8.97
N GLY A 249 -18.28 1.69 10.21
CA GLY A 249 -19.03 0.76 11.06
C GLY A 249 -18.82 -0.71 10.68
N ASN A 250 -17.67 -1.07 10.11
CA ASN A 250 -17.38 -2.47 9.78
C ASN A 250 -16.78 -3.20 11.00
N ILE A 251 -17.64 -3.87 11.78
CA ILE A 251 -17.29 -4.56 13.03
C ILE A 251 -16.32 -5.70 12.77
N GLU A 252 -16.59 -6.56 11.78
CA GLU A 252 -15.77 -7.73 11.46
C GLU A 252 -14.34 -7.31 11.08
N LYS A 253 -14.20 -6.31 10.21
CA LYS A 253 -12.91 -5.77 9.81
C LYS A 253 -12.18 -5.11 10.97
N THR A 254 -12.90 -4.36 11.80
CA THR A 254 -12.31 -3.72 12.99
C THR A 254 -11.76 -4.77 13.94
N LEU A 255 -12.55 -5.80 14.26
CA LEU A 255 -12.12 -6.91 15.09
C LEU A 255 -10.90 -7.63 14.48
N LEU A 256 -10.94 -7.94 13.19
CA LEU A 256 -9.85 -8.60 12.47
C LEU A 256 -8.55 -7.79 12.58
N LEU A 257 -8.56 -6.51 12.24
CA LEU A 257 -7.37 -5.65 12.34
C LEU A 257 -6.80 -5.62 13.77
N LEU A 258 -7.68 -5.50 14.77
CA LEU A 258 -7.27 -5.53 16.17
C LEU A 258 -6.70 -6.90 16.57
N GLN A 259 -7.28 -8.01 16.13
CA GLN A 259 -6.78 -9.37 16.41
C GLN A 259 -5.37 -9.60 15.88
N TYR A 260 -5.02 -9.03 14.72
CA TYR A 260 -3.66 -9.04 14.16
C TYR A 260 -2.72 -8.00 14.78
N GLY A 261 -3.19 -7.24 15.78
CA GLY A 261 -2.36 -6.27 16.49
C GLY A 261 -2.05 -5.02 15.68
N ILE A 262 -2.88 -4.71 14.66
CA ILE A 262 -2.73 -3.47 13.90
C ILE A 262 -2.90 -2.26 14.83
N GLU A 263 -2.00 -1.30 14.70
CA GLU A 263 -2.01 -0.08 15.49
C GLU A 263 -3.28 0.74 15.22
N VAL A 264 -4.00 1.09 16.29
CA VAL A 264 -5.26 1.83 16.22
C VAL A 264 -5.03 3.28 15.80
N PHE A 265 -4.03 3.92 16.38
CA PHE A 265 -3.77 5.34 16.25
C PHE A 265 -2.27 5.60 16.30
N SER A 266 -1.69 5.85 15.13
CA SER A 266 -0.24 5.94 14.97
C SER A 266 0.30 7.33 15.32
N GLU A 267 1.61 7.43 15.55
CA GLU A 267 2.30 8.72 15.72
C GLU A 267 2.04 9.67 14.53
N ARG A 268 1.92 9.11 13.32
CA ARG A 268 1.56 9.88 12.13
C ARG A 268 0.16 10.49 12.26
N ASP A 269 -0.79 9.77 12.85
CA ASP A 269 -2.16 10.25 13.03
C ASP A 269 -2.21 11.35 14.12
N ILE A 270 -1.42 11.21 15.18
CA ILE A 270 -1.21 12.27 16.19
C ILE A 270 -0.70 13.56 15.52
N ARG A 271 0.37 13.46 14.72
CA ARG A 271 0.96 14.61 14.00
C ARG A 271 -0.03 15.25 13.02
N LYS A 272 -0.81 14.45 12.30
CA LYS A 272 -1.87 14.93 11.40
C LYS A 272 -2.97 15.67 12.17
N CYS A 273 -3.41 15.12 13.30
CA CYS A 273 -4.41 15.75 14.16
C CYS A 273 -3.90 17.06 14.77
N GLY A 274 -2.59 17.20 14.97
CA GLY A 274 -1.95 18.45 15.38
C GLY A 274 -1.78 19.51 14.28
N HIS A 275 -2.21 19.26 13.03
CA HIS A 275 -1.95 20.16 11.89
C HIS A 275 -0.47 20.56 11.72
N GLY A 276 0.45 19.67 12.07
CA GLY A 276 1.89 19.96 11.98
C GLY A 276 2.46 20.77 13.15
N PHE A 277 1.67 21.03 14.20
CA PHE A 277 2.23 21.52 15.45
C PHE A 277 3.15 20.47 16.07
N PRO A 278 4.43 20.78 16.26
CA PRO A 278 5.26 19.96 17.12
C PRO A 278 4.68 20.05 18.54
N PHE A 279 4.64 18.94 19.27
CA PHE A 279 4.23 18.87 20.67
C PHE A 279 2.73 19.05 20.99
N ILE A 280 1.83 18.86 20.02
CA ILE A 280 0.38 18.91 20.31
C ILE A 280 -0.04 17.95 21.44
N GLU A 281 0.68 16.84 21.58
CA GLU A 281 0.48 15.82 22.61
C GLU A 281 0.78 16.31 24.04
N GLU A 282 1.58 17.37 24.19
CA GLU A 282 1.81 18.04 25.48
C GLU A 282 0.59 18.85 25.92
N THR A 283 -0.27 19.23 24.96
CA THR A 283 -1.45 20.06 25.20
C THR A 283 -2.73 19.23 25.26
N ILE A 284 -2.86 18.25 24.36
CA ILE A 284 -3.99 17.32 24.31
C ILE A 284 -3.45 15.89 24.34
N PRO A 285 -3.81 15.08 25.36
CA PRO A 285 -3.39 13.69 25.43
C PRO A 285 -3.74 12.89 24.16
N PRO A 286 -2.88 11.97 23.70
CA PRO A 286 -3.11 11.18 22.48
C PRO A 286 -4.47 10.47 22.43
N ALA A 287 -4.95 9.99 23.57
CA ALA A 287 -6.26 9.34 23.67
C ALA A 287 -7.41 10.28 23.28
N TYR A 288 -7.30 11.57 23.56
CA TYR A 288 -8.35 12.55 23.30
C TYR A 288 -8.30 12.91 21.81
N LEU A 289 -7.09 13.09 21.25
CA LEU A 289 -6.89 13.25 19.82
C LEU A 289 -7.45 12.07 19.03
N MET A 290 -7.27 10.83 19.52
CA MET A 290 -7.84 9.64 18.91
C MET A 290 -9.37 9.68 18.90
N VAL A 291 -10.01 10.06 20.03
CA VAL A 291 -11.47 10.24 20.10
C VAL A 291 -11.92 11.30 19.10
N PHE A 292 -11.33 12.49 19.09
CA PHE A 292 -11.68 13.55 18.14
C PHE A 292 -11.54 13.10 16.69
N HIS A 293 -10.45 12.39 16.37
CA HIS A 293 -10.21 11.88 15.04
C HIS A 293 -11.29 10.88 14.63
N MET A 294 -11.64 9.92 15.49
CA MET A 294 -12.69 8.93 15.20
C MET A 294 -14.06 9.58 15.05
N MET A 295 -14.46 10.47 15.98
CA MET A 295 -15.72 11.19 15.91
C MET A 295 -15.82 12.02 14.62
N SER A 296 -14.72 12.69 14.24
CA SER A 296 -14.65 13.45 12.99
C SER A 296 -14.83 12.58 11.76
N ASN A 297 -14.16 11.43 11.68
CA ASN A 297 -14.26 10.56 10.50
C ASN A 297 -15.62 9.87 10.41
N MET A 298 -16.18 9.40 11.53
CA MET A 298 -17.55 8.85 11.56
C MET A 298 -18.58 9.88 11.13
N SER A 299 -18.50 11.11 11.67
CA SER A 299 -19.42 12.18 11.29
C SER A 299 -19.28 12.56 9.82
N ALA A 300 -18.05 12.63 9.29
CA ALA A 300 -17.81 12.87 7.87
C ALA A 300 -18.39 11.75 6.98
N MET A 301 -18.22 10.48 7.38
CA MET A 301 -18.76 9.33 6.65
C MET A 301 -20.30 9.32 6.67
N ASN A 302 -20.91 9.59 7.82
CA ASN A 302 -22.37 9.68 7.93
C ASN A 302 -22.91 10.80 7.04
N ASN A 303 -22.26 11.98 7.04
CA ASN A 303 -22.61 13.07 6.14
C ASN A 303 -22.51 12.68 4.66
N PHE A 304 -21.42 12.01 4.26
CA PHE A 304 -21.23 11.55 2.89
C PHE A 304 -22.36 10.59 2.46
N ILE A 305 -22.69 9.60 3.29
CA ILE A 305 -23.77 8.64 3.04
C ILE A 305 -25.13 9.35 2.99
N HIS A 306 -25.41 10.26 3.93
CA HIS A 306 -26.66 11.03 3.94
C HIS A 306 -26.84 11.87 2.66
N HIS A 307 -25.78 12.55 2.22
CA HIS A 307 -25.80 13.31 0.96
C HIS A 307 -26.00 12.41 -0.26
N ALA A 308 -25.38 11.23 -0.29
CA ALA A 308 -25.56 10.27 -1.37
C ALA A 308 -27.00 9.73 -1.45
N VAL A 309 -27.66 9.54 -0.29
CA VAL A 309 -28.99 8.92 -0.20
C VAL A 309 -30.14 9.95 -0.17
N ARG A 310 -29.86 11.26 -0.32
CA ARG A 310 -30.84 12.38 -0.30
C ARG A 310 -31.79 12.41 0.91
N TYR A 311 -31.36 11.85 2.05
CA TYR A 311 -32.17 11.86 3.26
C TYR A 311 -31.90 13.13 4.09
N PHE A 312 -32.84 14.08 4.09
CA PHE A 312 -32.81 15.31 4.88
C PHE A 312 -33.30 15.08 6.32
N ASN A 313 -32.66 14.17 7.06
CA ASN A 313 -32.92 14.06 8.49
C ASN A 313 -31.80 14.77 9.28
N ASN A 314 -32.20 15.57 10.26
CA ASN A 314 -31.31 16.33 11.16
C ASN A 314 -30.44 15.45 12.10
N ASN A 315 -30.38 14.13 11.87
CA ASN A 315 -29.60 13.16 12.66
C ASN A 315 -28.11 13.11 12.31
N ILE A 316 -27.57 14.15 11.67
CA ILE A 316 -26.16 14.30 11.28
C ILE A 316 -25.20 14.19 12.49
N TYR A 317 -25.73 14.33 13.71
CA TYR A 317 -25.00 14.24 14.96
C TYR A 317 -25.19 12.92 15.71
N GLN A 318 -25.54 11.83 15.03
CA GLN A 318 -25.62 10.50 15.65
C GLN A 318 -24.68 9.52 14.97
N LEU A 319 -24.04 8.69 15.80
CA LEU A 319 -23.27 7.54 15.34
C LEU A 319 -24.21 6.36 15.11
N THR A 320 -23.87 5.50 14.15
CA THR A 320 -24.58 4.23 13.96
C THR A 320 -24.22 3.25 15.08
N ARG A 321 -25.08 2.25 15.33
CA ARG A 321 -24.80 1.20 16.31
C ARG A 321 -23.50 0.46 16.00
N ASP A 322 -23.22 0.24 14.72
CA ASP A 322 -22.02 -0.49 14.31
C ASP A 322 -20.75 0.35 14.49
N GLN A 323 -20.80 1.66 14.23
CA GLN A 323 -19.71 2.60 14.56
C GLN A 323 -19.43 2.58 16.07
N MET A 324 -20.49 2.57 16.90
CA MET A 324 -20.36 2.51 18.35
C MET A 324 -19.73 1.20 18.83
N GLU A 325 -20.10 0.05 18.25
CA GLU A 325 -19.47 -1.23 18.61
C GLU A 325 -18.02 -1.30 18.15
N CYS A 326 -17.70 -0.80 16.95
CA CYS A 326 -16.31 -0.67 16.49
C CYS A 326 -15.47 0.17 17.45
N PHE A 327 -16.02 1.28 17.95
CA PHE A 327 -15.35 2.12 18.94
C PHE A 327 -15.11 1.38 20.26
N ARG A 328 -16.10 0.61 20.75
CA ARG A 328 -15.94 -0.22 21.95
C ARG A 328 -14.87 -1.29 21.74
N LEU A 329 -14.80 -1.94 20.58
CA LEU A 329 -13.75 -2.90 20.24
C LEU A 329 -12.35 -2.29 20.32
N ILE A 330 -12.16 -1.08 19.80
CA ILE A 330 -10.90 -0.35 19.96
C ILE A 330 -10.58 -0.20 21.45
N TRP A 331 -11.54 0.26 22.24
CA TRP A 331 -11.32 0.51 23.67
C TRP A 331 -11.09 -0.77 24.48
N ARG A 332 -11.52 -1.94 23.98
CA ARG A 332 -11.15 -3.27 24.51
C ARG A 332 -9.68 -3.63 24.23
N SER A 333 -9.09 -3.05 23.18
CA SER A 333 -7.73 -3.40 22.72
C SER A 333 -6.60 -2.57 23.35
N ILE A 334 -6.89 -1.42 23.96
CA ILE A 334 -5.89 -0.49 24.51
C ILE A 334 -5.95 -0.39 26.04
N PRO A 335 -4.81 -0.16 26.73
CA PRO A 335 -4.78 -0.10 28.20
C PRO A 335 -5.38 1.20 28.77
N THR A 336 -5.59 2.21 27.92
CA THR A 336 -6.04 3.54 28.33
C THR A 336 -7.43 3.52 28.98
N PRO A 337 -7.64 4.24 30.10
CA PRO A 337 -8.96 4.51 30.66
C PRO A 337 -9.91 5.20 29.66
N PHE A 338 -11.22 5.13 29.90
CA PHE A 338 -12.17 5.94 29.14
C PHE A 338 -11.92 7.43 29.37
N VAL A 339 -12.10 8.21 28.32
CA VAL A 339 -11.91 9.66 28.37
C VAL A 339 -13.19 10.31 28.88
N LYS A 340 -13.08 11.23 29.86
CA LYS A 340 -14.24 11.99 30.34
C LYS A 340 -14.46 13.24 29.53
N GLN A 341 -15.72 13.57 29.27
CA GLN A 341 -16.06 14.75 28.48
C GLN A 341 -15.52 16.04 29.12
N ALA A 342 -15.67 16.19 30.44
CA ALA A 342 -15.19 17.38 31.15
C ALA A 342 -13.67 17.57 31.00
N GLN A 343 -12.91 16.47 30.99
CA GLN A 343 -11.46 16.50 30.76
C GLN A 343 -11.12 16.88 29.32
N MET A 344 -11.87 16.37 28.34
CA MET A 344 -11.72 16.78 26.94
C MET A 344 -12.06 18.25 26.74
N ALA A 345 -13.16 18.75 27.31
CA ALA A 345 -13.56 20.15 27.21
C ALA A 345 -12.49 21.09 27.79
N SER A 346 -11.90 20.71 28.93
CA SER A 346 -10.76 21.42 29.51
C SER A 346 -9.53 21.39 28.58
N ALA A 347 -9.19 20.23 28.01
CA ALA A 347 -8.07 20.09 27.07
C ALA A 347 -8.26 20.92 25.79
N ILE A 348 -9.47 20.97 25.23
CA ILE A 348 -9.81 21.81 24.07
C ILE A 348 -9.63 23.29 24.40
N THR A 349 -10.07 23.70 25.58
CA THR A 349 -9.92 25.09 26.05
C THR A 349 -8.45 25.46 26.24
N ASN A 350 -7.68 24.57 26.86
CA ASN A 350 -6.24 24.75 27.05
C ASN A 350 -5.50 24.83 25.71
N GLU A 351 -5.84 23.98 24.75
CA GLU A 351 -5.33 24.03 23.38
C GLU A 351 -5.60 25.38 22.74
N PHE A 352 -6.86 25.84 22.78
CA PHE A 352 -7.22 27.12 22.17
C PHE A 352 -6.42 28.29 22.75
N PHE A 353 -6.26 28.38 24.06
CA PHE A 353 -5.45 29.41 24.69
C PHE A 353 -3.96 29.26 24.40
N HIS A 354 -3.44 28.04 24.38
CA HIS A 354 -2.05 27.76 24.03
C HIS A 354 -1.72 28.23 22.60
N LEU A 355 -2.55 27.84 21.63
CA LEU A 355 -2.39 28.23 20.22
C LEU A 355 -2.56 29.74 20.01
N THR A 356 -3.51 30.35 20.71
CA THR A 356 -3.72 31.81 20.68
C THR A 356 -2.48 32.56 21.19
N ARG A 357 -1.84 32.08 22.26
CA ARG A 357 -0.58 32.67 22.78
C ARG A 357 0.57 32.56 21.79
N GLN A 358 0.57 31.54 20.95
CA GLN A 358 1.56 31.35 19.89
C GLN A 358 1.20 32.07 18.58
N ALA A 359 0.18 32.94 18.59
CA ALA A 359 -0.33 33.67 17.43
C ALA A 359 -0.85 32.76 16.30
N ILE A 360 -1.28 31.54 16.63
CA ILE A 360 -1.82 30.59 15.67
C ILE A 360 -3.31 30.40 15.98
N PHE A 361 -4.08 31.42 15.60
CA PHE A 361 -5.50 31.50 15.89
C PHE A 361 -6.31 30.61 14.93
N ASN A 362 -6.99 29.59 15.46
CA ASN A 362 -7.88 28.73 14.70
C ASN A 362 -9.20 28.48 15.45
N PRO A 363 -10.14 29.44 15.42
CA PRO A 363 -11.40 29.33 16.16
C PRO A 363 -12.29 28.20 15.64
N THR A 364 -12.18 27.88 14.34
CA THR A 364 -12.91 26.77 13.73
C THR A 364 -12.50 25.42 14.33
N ARG A 365 -11.24 25.25 14.73
CA ARG A 365 -10.78 24.02 15.39
C ARG A 365 -11.41 23.85 16.78
N TYR A 366 -11.42 24.91 17.58
CA TYR A 366 -12.07 24.90 18.89
C TYR A 366 -13.55 24.50 18.77
N GLU A 367 -14.26 25.13 17.84
CA GLU A 367 -15.68 24.82 17.57
C GLU A 367 -15.87 23.36 17.12
N LYS A 368 -15.04 22.86 16.20
CA LYS A 368 -15.10 21.47 15.72
C LYS A 368 -14.81 20.46 16.83
N ASN A 369 -13.74 20.64 17.59
CA ASN A 369 -13.38 19.72 18.68
C ASN A 369 -14.47 19.72 19.77
N THR A 370 -15.07 20.88 20.05
CA THR A 370 -16.22 20.98 20.97
C THR A 370 -17.40 20.16 20.46
N LYS A 371 -17.75 20.27 19.16
CA LYS A 371 -18.81 19.45 18.55
C LYS A 371 -18.52 17.96 18.63
N PHE A 372 -17.28 17.54 18.38
CA PHE A 372 -16.88 16.13 18.49
C PHE A 372 -16.86 15.63 19.93
N SER A 373 -16.54 16.49 20.90
CA SER A 373 -16.65 16.19 22.32
C SER A 373 -18.11 15.92 22.72
N ILE A 374 -19.04 16.75 22.24
CA ILE A 374 -20.48 16.56 22.47
C ILE A 374 -20.96 15.26 21.81
N LEU A 375 -20.58 15.02 20.54
CA LEU A 375 -20.94 13.78 19.82
C LEU A 375 -20.48 12.52 20.57
N TYR A 376 -19.27 12.56 21.13
CA TYR A 376 -18.74 11.47 21.96
C TYR A 376 -19.61 11.26 23.21
N GLU A 377 -19.92 12.32 23.94
CA GLU A 377 -20.76 12.24 25.14
C GLU A 377 -22.16 11.72 24.83
N THR A 378 -22.82 12.24 23.80
CA THR A 378 -24.17 11.82 23.44
C THR A 378 -24.22 10.36 22.97
N SER A 379 -23.14 9.87 22.35
CA SER A 379 -23.08 8.49 21.84
C SER A 379 -22.61 7.49 22.90
N PHE A 380 -21.81 7.92 23.88
CA PHE A 380 -21.16 7.05 24.86
C PHE A 380 -21.31 7.61 26.28
N VAL A 381 -22.54 7.91 26.70
CA VAL A 381 -22.86 8.52 28.01
C VAL A 381 -22.24 7.73 29.16
N ASP A 382 -22.28 6.39 29.08
CA ASP A 382 -21.69 5.47 30.05
C ASP A 382 -20.17 5.68 30.20
N LEU A 383 -19.48 5.94 29.09
CA LEU A 383 -18.03 6.11 29.06
C LEU A 383 -17.61 7.55 29.42
N ALA A 384 -18.29 8.53 28.82
CA ALA A 384 -17.96 9.94 28.84
C ALA A 384 -18.35 10.65 30.14
N SER A 385 -19.47 10.23 30.74
CA SER A 385 -20.09 10.91 31.90
C SER A 385 -20.31 9.97 33.10
N GLY A 386 -20.08 8.66 32.94
CA GLY A 386 -20.04 7.70 34.05
C GLY A 386 -18.87 7.94 35.02
N PRO A 387 -18.76 7.16 36.12
CA PRO A 387 -17.65 7.28 37.06
C PRO A 387 -16.29 7.05 36.37
N THR A 388 -15.26 7.77 36.82
CA THR A 388 -13.88 7.53 36.36
C THR A 388 -13.31 6.41 37.18
N GLU A 389 -13.21 5.22 36.59
CA GLU A 389 -12.58 4.08 37.23
C GLU A 389 -11.29 3.72 36.50
N PRO A 390 -10.22 3.39 37.25
CA PRO A 390 -9.06 2.76 36.64
C PRO A 390 -9.53 1.49 35.93
N ARG A 391 -8.85 1.13 34.83
CA ARG A 391 -9.14 -0.13 34.17
C ARG A 391 -8.93 -1.28 35.15
N GLN A 392 -9.87 -2.23 35.13
CA GLN A 392 -9.74 -3.45 35.92
C GLN A 392 -8.44 -4.17 35.56
N LEU A 393 -7.80 -4.81 36.54
CA LEU A 393 -6.57 -5.58 36.34
C LEU A 393 -6.72 -6.62 35.22
N LYS A 394 -7.90 -7.25 35.09
CA LYS A 394 -8.24 -8.17 33.99
C LYS A 394 -7.98 -7.55 32.61
N HIS A 395 -8.43 -6.32 32.40
CA HIS A 395 -8.24 -5.57 31.15
C HIS A 395 -6.79 -5.20 30.90
N LEU A 396 -6.10 -4.71 31.94
CA LEU A 396 -4.68 -4.37 31.84
C LEU A 396 -3.83 -5.61 31.51
N SER A 397 -4.13 -6.76 32.11
CA SER A 397 -3.51 -8.05 31.79
C SER A 397 -3.76 -8.46 30.34
N ARG A 398 -5.00 -8.30 29.83
CA ARG A 398 -5.30 -8.55 28.41
C ARG A 398 -4.42 -7.70 27.50
N CYS A 399 -4.39 -6.38 27.71
CA CYS A 399 -3.59 -5.47 26.90
C CYS A 399 -2.10 -5.82 26.97
N THR A 400 -1.58 -6.08 28.17
CA THR A 400 -0.17 -6.44 28.37
C THR A 400 0.21 -7.73 27.65
N ILE A 401 -0.59 -8.80 27.79
CA ILE A 401 -0.34 -10.08 27.10
C ILE A 401 -0.37 -9.88 25.58
N ARG A 402 -1.39 -9.17 25.08
CA ARG A 402 -1.52 -8.88 23.65
C ARG A 402 -0.36 -8.03 23.13
N ASP A 403 0.11 -7.05 23.89
CA ASP A 403 1.27 -6.22 23.54
C ASP A 403 2.54 -7.05 23.43
N CYS A 404 2.79 -7.97 24.38
CA CYS A 404 3.90 -8.91 24.29
C CYS A 404 3.81 -9.80 23.04
N LEU A 405 2.62 -10.37 22.77
CA LEU A 405 2.41 -11.21 21.59
C LEU A 405 2.56 -10.43 20.28
N ARG A 406 2.11 -9.16 20.25
CA ARG A 406 2.26 -8.24 19.11
C ARG A 406 3.73 -7.93 18.85
N GLN A 407 4.51 -7.61 19.89
CA GLN A 407 5.95 -7.37 19.78
C GLN A 407 6.69 -8.60 19.24
N GLN A 408 6.23 -9.79 19.61
CA GLN A 408 6.73 -11.08 19.09
C GLN A 408 6.15 -11.46 17.72
N ARG A 409 5.30 -10.62 17.12
CA ARG A 409 4.58 -10.89 15.84
C ARG A 409 3.82 -12.22 15.83
N SER A 410 3.30 -12.61 16.99
CA SER A 410 2.63 -13.89 17.16
C SER A 410 1.10 -13.78 17.12
N LEU A 411 0.53 -12.58 17.23
CA LEU A 411 -0.92 -12.39 17.13
C LEU A 411 -1.49 -12.74 15.74
N PRO A 412 -2.70 -13.30 15.64
CA PRO A 412 -3.50 -13.83 16.75
C PRO A 412 -3.05 -15.24 17.19
N SER A 413 -2.30 -15.96 16.34
CA SER A 413 -1.95 -17.39 16.51
C SER A 413 -1.26 -17.75 17.84
N GLY A 414 -0.53 -16.81 18.43
CA GLY A 414 0.20 -16.95 19.68
C GLY A 414 -0.72 -17.11 20.88
N ILE A 415 -1.95 -16.56 20.82
CA ILE A 415 -2.95 -16.73 21.88
C ILE A 415 -3.29 -18.20 22.07
N CYS A 416 -3.49 -18.94 20.97
CA CYS A 416 -3.81 -20.36 21.00
C CYS A 416 -2.66 -21.22 21.56
N LYS A 417 -1.43 -20.69 21.58
CA LYS A 417 -0.23 -21.37 22.09
C LYS A 417 -0.01 -21.17 23.59
N LEU A 418 -0.76 -20.28 24.26
CA LEU A 418 -0.55 -19.94 25.68
C LEU A 418 -1.04 -21.01 26.68
N SER A 419 -1.52 -22.17 26.24
CA SER A 419 -2.11 -23.21 27.12
C SER A 419 -3.17 -22.69 28.10
N LEU A 420 -3.89 -21.63 27.71
CA LEU A 420 -4.96 -21.01 28.50
C LEU A 420 -6.31 -21.66 28.20
N PRO A 421 -7.28 -21.62 29.13
CA PRO A 421 -8.66 -22.02 28.84
C PRO A 421 -9.25 -21.26 27.66
N THR A 422 -10.10 -21.91 26.86
CA THR A 422 -10.71 -21.32 25.64
C THR A 422 -11.42 -20.00 25.93
N SER A 423 -12.07 -19.87 27.08
CA SER A 423 -12.68 -18.60 27.51
C SER A 423 -11.65 -17.47 27.60
N VAL A 424 -10.52 -17.71 28.27
CA VAL A 424 -9.44 -16.71 28.37
C VAL A 424 -8.84 -16.41 27.00
N GLN A 425 -8.68 -17.42 26.13
CA GLN A 425 -8.21 -17.21 24.76
C GLN A 425 -9.15 -16.28 23.97
N ARG A 426 -10.46 -16.52 24.01
CA ARG A 426 -11.47 -15.68 23.33
C ARG A 426 -11.50 -14.25 23.89
N TYR A 427 -11.34 -14.09 25.21
CA TYR A 427 -11.18 -12.78 25.85
C TYR A 427 -9.93 -12.04 25.36
N LEU A 428 -8.79 -12.72 25.28
CA LEU A 428 -7.56 -12.18 24.70
C LEU A 428 -7.70 -11.88 23.20
N ASN A 429 -8.56 -12.62 22.49
CA ASN A 429 -8.84 -12.45 21.07
C ASN A 429 -9.92 -11.38 20.78
N LEU A 430 -10.35 -10.64 21.82
CA LEU A 430 -11.32 -9.53 21.73
C LEU A 430 -12.74 -9.94 21.29
N GLU A 431 -13.08 -11.22 21.37
CA GLU A 431 -14.40 -11.73 20.97
C GLU A 431 -15.50 -11.39 21.98
N TYR A 432 -15.14 -11.12 23.23
CA TYR A 432 -16.03 -10.66 24.29
C TYR A 432 -15.23 -9.98 25.43
N ASP A 433 -15.93 -9.41 26.42
CA ASP A 433 -15.35 -8.68 27.55
C ASP A 433 -15.42 -9.41 28.91
#